data_AF-A0A2R7MEC9-F1
#
_entry.id   AF-A0A2R7MEC9-F1
#
_cell.length_a   1.000
_cell.length_b   1.000
_cell.length_c   1.000
_cell.angle_alpha   90.00
_cell.angle_beta   90.00
_cell.angle_gamma   90.00
#
_symmetry.space_group_name_H-M   'P 1'
#
loop_
_entity.id
_entity.type
_entity.pdbx_description
1 polymer ?
#
loop_
_entity_poly.entity_id
_entity_poly.type
_entity_poly.pdbx_seq_one_letter_code
_entity_poly.pdbx_strand_id
1 'polypeptide(L)'
;MTKAHKPTTHPAHVEIERQLGATLAPRTSAVLRVLASRADDKGRAALERDELARIAGLDELDLEIGLAIAQGRGVIERVRLTETSLGRVILSTRFAGVS
;
A
#
# COMPACT_ATOMS: atom_id res chain seq x y z
N MET A 1 20.81 6.17 -29.79
CA MET A 1 20.89 6.83 -28.47
C MET A 1 19.62 6.52 -27.70
N THR A 2 19.63 5.47 -26.87
CA THR A 2 18.46 5.07 -26.07
C THR A 2 18.29 6.07 -24.93
N LYS A 3 17.23 6.89 -25.00
CA LYS A 3 16.81 7.75 -23.90
C LYS A 3 16.36 6.84 -22.75
N ALA A 4 17.16 6.78 -21.69
CA ALA A 4 16.73 6.20 -20.43
C ALA A 4 15.50 6.97 -19.93
N HIS A 5 14.33 6.33 -19.91
CA HIS A 5 13.20 6.85 -19.17
C HIS A 5 13.55 6.77 -17.69
N LYS A 6 13.67 7.92 -17.03
CA LYS A 6 13.78 7.98 -15.57
C LYS A 6 12.49 7.39 -14.99
N PRO A 7 12.55 6.40 -14.09
CA PRO A 7 11.37 6.00 -13.34
C PRO A 7 10.91 7.22 -12.52
N THR A 8 9.67 7.65 -12.73
CA THR A 8 9.04 8.66 -11.88
C THR A 8 8.69 8.00 -10.56
N THR A 9 9.62 8.11 -9.61
CA THR A 9 9.45 7.64 -8.24
C THR A 9 8.36 8.47 -7.58
N HIS A 10 7.22 7.84 -7.29
CA HIS A 10 6.11 8.47 -6.58
C HIS A 10 6.60 8.98 -5.21
N PRO A 11 6.20 10.17 -4.72
CA PRO A 11 6.64 10.70 -3.43
C PRO A 11 6.37 9.73 -2.26
N ALA A 12 5.24 9.00 -2.31
CA ALA A 12 4.96 7.94 -1.35
C ALA A 12 6.02 6.82 -1.34
N HIS A 13 6.65 6.51 -2.48
CA HIS A 13 7.72 5.51 -2.54
C HIS A 13 8.98 5.99 -1.80
N VAL A 14 9.31 7.29 -1.91
CA VAL A 14 10.44 7.91 -1.21
C VAL A 14 10.17 8.03 0.30
N GLU A 15 8.94 8.35 0.68
CA GLU A 15 8.54 8.41 2.10
C GLU A 15 8.50 7.05 2.76
N ILE A 16 8.04 6.01 2.04
CA ILE A 16 8.19 4.63 2.48
C ILE A 16 9.67 4.40 2.77
N GLU A 17 10.57 4.49 1.79
CA GLU A 17 12.01 4.17 1.97
C GLU A 17 12.69 4.97 3.10
N ARG A 18 12.31 6.24 3.29
CA ARG A 18 12.85 7.08 4.37
C ARG A 18 12.35 6.64 5.76
N GLN A 19 11.11 6.16 5.87
CA GLN A 19 10.57 5.55 7.09
C GLN A 19 11.03 4.08 7.27
N LEU A 20 11.46 3.41 6.18
CA LEU A 20 11.91 2.00 6.12
C LEU A 20 13.27 1.71 6.78
N GLY A 21 13.95 2.70 7.39
CA GLY A 21 15.28 2.53 8.01
C GLY A 21 15.38 1.41 9.06
N ALA A 22 14.26 0.83 9.49
CA ALA A 22 14.19 -0.43 10.21
C ALA A 22 13.40 -1.47 9.39
N THR A 23 14.05 -2.60 9.11
CA THR A 23 13.64 -3.71 8.23
C THR A 23 12.16 -4.04 8.34
N LEU A 24 11.35 -3.52 7.42
CA LEU A 24 9.96 -3.89 7.30
C LEU A 24 9.87 -5.35 6.86
N ALA A 25 9.05 -6.14 7.56
CA ALA A 25 8.84 -7.54 7.21
C ALA A 25 8.44 -7.63 5.72
N PRO A 26 8.96 -8.61 4.95
CA PRO A 26 8.72 -8.70 3.50
C PRO A 26 7.25 -8.56 3.10
N ARG A 27 6.34 -9.18 3.88
CA ARG A 27 4.88 -9.06 3.70
C ARG A 27 4.37 -7.63 3.79
N THR A 28 4.80 -6.86 4.79
CA THR A 28 4.35 -5.48 4.95
C THR A 28 4.91 -4.60 3.85
N SER A 29 6.16 -4.83 3.45
CA SER A 29 6.76 -4.15 2.29
C SER A 29 6.00 -4.45 1.00
N ALA A 30 5.56 -5.70 0.79
CA ALA A 30 4.76 -6.08 -0.38
C ALA A 30 3.42 -5.33 -0.40
N VAL A 31 2.68 -5.30 0.71
CA VAL A 31 1.43 -4.54 0.83
C VAL A 31 1.64 -3.06 0.52
N LEU A 32 2.63 -2.43 1.14
CA LEU A 32 2.92 -1.00 0.94
C LEU A 32 3.31 -0.67 -0.50
N ARG A 33 4.07 -1.54 -1.17
CA ARG A 33 4.44 -1.36 -2.58
C ARG A 33 3.22 -1.38 -3.49
N VAL A 34 2.31 -2.33 -3.29
CA VAL A 34 1.07 -2.40 -4.09
C VAL A 34 0.21 -1.16 -3.85
N LEU A 35 -0.02 -0.80 -2.59
CA LEU A 35 -0.81 0.39 -2.23
C LEU A 35 -0.18 1.67 -2.82
N ALA A 36 1.14 1.83 -2.71
CA ALA A 36 1.84 3.00 -3.26
C ALA A 36 1.76 3.07 -4.79
N SER A 37 1.79 1.92 -5.47
CA SER A 37 1.64 1.87 -6.94
C SER A 37 0.23 2.19 -7.44
N ARG A 38 -0.78 2.14 -6.55
CA ARG A 38 -2.19 2.40 -6.83
C ARG A 38 -2.71 3.67 -6.16
N ALA A 39 -1.85 4.39 -5.45
CA ALA A 39 -2.22 5.62 -4.78
C ALA A 39 -2.44 6.76 -5.78
N ASP A 40 -3.43 7.60 -5.52
CA ASP A 40 -3.61 8.87 -6.22
C ASP A 40 -2.59 9.92 -5.74
N ASP A 41 -2.59 11.10 -6.39
CA ASP A 41 -1.70 12.21 -6.04
C ASP A 41 -1.88 12.72 -4.60
N LYS A 42 -2.99 12.37 -3.94
CA LYS A 42 -3.29 12.69 -2.53
C LYS A 42 -2.90 11.56 -1.57
N GLY A 43 -2.17 10.56 -2.07
CA GLY A 43 -1.73 9.41 -1.30
C GLY A 43 -2.87 8.49 -0.89
N ARG A 44 -4.00 8.48 -1.60
CA ARG A 44 -5.14 7.58 -1.31
C ARG A 44 -5.12 6.40 -2.26
N ALA A 45 -5.20 5.20 -1.70
CA ALA A 45 -5.34 3.97 -2.47
C ALA A 45 -6.66 3.28 -2.11
N ALA A 46 -7.43 2.90 -3.12
CA ALA A 46 -8.62 2.10 -2.98
C ALA A 46 -8.52 0.88 -3.90
N LEU A 47 -8.55 -0.33 -3.32
CA LEU A 47 -8.64 -1.55 -4.11
C LEU A 47 -9.40 -2.66 -3.38
N GLU A 48 -9.80 -3.68 -4.13
CA GLU A 48 -10.40 -4.88 -3.56
C GLU A 48 -9.36 -5.64 -2.71
N ARG A 49 -9.77 -6.13 -1.55
CA ARG A 49 -8.90 -6.87 -0.64
C ARG A 49 -8.25 -8.09 -1.31
N ASP A 50 -9.04 -8.83 -2.09
CA ASP A 50 -8.56 -10.03 -2.79
C ASP A 50 -7.59 -9.66 -3.92
N GLU A 51 -7.82 -8.54 -4.61
CA GLU A 51 -6.87 -8.02 -5.58
C GLU A 51 -5.54 -7.63 -4.90
N LEU A 52 -5.60 -7.03 -3.71
CA LEU A 52 -4.40 -6.66 -2.95
C LEU A 52 -3.60 -7.88 -2.55
N ALA A 53 -4.26 -8.89 -1.96
CA ALA A 53 -3.64 -10.16 -1.59
C ALA A 53 -2.94 -10.80 -2.80
N ARG A 54 -3.66 -10.91 -3.92
CA ARG A 54 -3.17 -11.52 -5.16
C ARG A 54 -1.96 -10.80 -5.75
N ILE A 55 -1.98 -9.47 -5.82
CA ILE A 55 -0.85 -8.69 -6.38
C ILE A 55 0.34 -8.71 -5.42
N ALA A 56 0.10 -8.65 -4.11
CA ALA A 56 1.14 -8.74 -3.10
C ALA A 56 1.73 -10.15 -2.97
N GLY A 57 1.07 -11.16 -3.53
CA GLY A 57 1.47 -12.58 -3.41
C GLY A 57 1.33 -13.10 -1.98
N LEU A 58 0.32 -12.60 -1.25
CA LEU A 58 0.08 -12.92 0.15
C LEU A 58 -1.23 -13.69 0.30
N ASP A 59 -1.30 -14.54 1.31
CA ASP A 59 -2.57 -15.05 1.79
C ASP A 59 -3.32 -13.98 2.61
N GLU A 60 -4.54 -14.33 3.03
CA GLU A 60 -5.41 -13.42 3.76
C GLU A 60 -4.80 -12.98 5.11
N LEU A 61 -4.15 -13.90 5.82
CA LEU A 61 -3.58 -13.66 7.15
C LEU A 61 -2.34 -12.76 7.05
N ASP A 62 -1.43 -13.05 6.13
CA ASP A 62 -0.24 -12.23 5.91
C ASP A 62 -0.59 -10.84 5.38
N LEU A 63 -1.67 -10.72 4.58
CA LEU A 63 -2.22 -9.43 4.19
C LEU A 63 -2.71 -8.63 5.40
N GLU A 64 -3.53 -9.24 6.26
CA GLU A 64 -4.02 -8.60 7.49
C GLU A 64 -2.88 -8.14 8.39
N ILE A 65 -1.90 -9.02 8.62
CA ILE A 65 -0.71 -8.70 9.42
C ILE A 65 0.07 -7.56 8.76
N GLY A 66 0.24 -7.59 7.43
CA GLY A 66 0.88 -6.54 6.67
C GLY A 66 0.21 -5.17 6.88
N LEU A 67 -1.11 -5.12 6.69
CA LEU A 67 -1.91 -3.90 6.88
C LEU A 67 -1.85 -3.41 8.34
N ALA A 68 -1.98 -4.30 9.31
CA ALA A 68 -1.93 -3.96 10.73
C ALA A 68 -0.57 -3.36 11.13
N ILE A 69 0.54 -3.93 10.64
CA ILE A 69 1.89 -3.40 10.90
C ILE A 69 2.06 -2.04 10.21
N ALA A 70 1.62 -1.89 8.96
CA ALA A 70 1.71 -0.64 8.23
C ALA A 70 0.94 0.50 8.94
N GLN A 71 -0.25 0.20 9.45
CA GLN A 71 -1.06 1.12 10.23
C GLN A 71 -0.45 1.40 11.61
N GLY A 72 0.01 0.37 12.32
CA GLY A 72 0.64 0.51 13.64
C GLY A 72 1.95 1.29 13.61
N ARG A 73 2.65 1.27 12.47
CA ARG A 73 3.83 2.11 12.22
C ARG A 73 3.50 3.53 11.73
N GLY A 74 2.22 3.83 11.50
CA GLY A 74 1.78 5.14 11.01
C GLY A 74 2.18 5.42 9.56
N VAL A 75 2.51 4.41 8.75
CA VAL A 75 2.82 4.58 7.32
C VAL A 75 1.54 4.85 6.53
N ILE A 76 0.48 4.11 6.90
CA ILE A 76 -0.87 4.34 6.39
C ILE A 76 -1.78 4.73 7.55
N GLU A 77 -2.74 5.60 7.28
CA GLU A 77 -3.84 5.91 8.17
C GLU A 77 -4.82 4.73 8.25
N ARG A 78 -5.88 4.86 9.08
CA ARG A 78 -6.88 3.80 9.28
C ARG A 78 -7.37 3.22 7.96
N VAL A 79 -7.30 1.90 7.88
CA VAL A 79 -7.91 1.10 6.81
C VAL A 79 -9.43 1.15 6.96
N ARG A 80 -10.15 1.58 5.92
CA ARG A 80 -11.62 1.46 5.85
C ARG A 80 -12.00 0.33 4.93
N LEU A 81 -12.76 -0.63 5.45
CA LEU A 81 -13.36 -1.72 4.67
C LEU A 81 -14.79 -1.34 4.33
N THR A 82 -15.13 -1.37 3.04
CA THR A 82 -16.51 -1.16 2.56
C THR A 82 -16.93 -2.37 1.76
N GLU A 83 -17.92 -3.09 2.25
CA GLU A 83 -18.54 -4.17 1.49
C GLU A 83 -19.46 -3.58 0.42
N THR A 84 -19.28 -4.03 -0.81
CA THR A 84 -20.11 -3.64 -1.96
C THR A 84 -21.33 -4.55 -2.06
N SER A 85 -22.38 -4.07 -2.72
CA SER A 85 -23.58 -4.86 -3.01
C SER A 85 -23.33 -6.12 -3.85
N LEU A 86 -22.12 -6.29 -4.39
CA LEU A 86 -21.67 -7.46 -5.16
C LEU A 86 -20.83 -8.44 -4.31
N GLY A 87 -20.79 -8.27 -2.99
CA GLY A 87 -20.05 -9.14 -2.07
C GLY A 87 -18.53 -8.93 -2.07
N ARG A 88 -18.04 -7.79 -2.59
CA ARG A 88 -16.61 -7.47 -2.63
C ARG A 88 -16.24 -6.49 -1.52
N VAL A 89 -15.09 -6.68 -0.88
CA VAL A 89 -14.58 -5.79 0.16
C VAL A 89 -13.55 -4.82 -0.44
N ILE A 90 -13.91 -3.53 -0.49
CA ILE A 90 -13.00 -2.47 -0.90
C ILE A 90 -12.24 -1.96 0.32
N LEU A 91 -10.91 -2.04 0.22
CA LEU A 91 -9.98 -1.48 1.16
C LEU A 91 -9.58 -0.08 0.70
N SER A 92 -9.88 0.92 1.52
CA SER A 92 -9.44 2.30 1.32
C SER A 92 -8.40 2.67 2.37
N THR A 93 -7.26 3.20 1.91
CA THR A 93 -6.14 3.63 2.75
C THR A 93 -5.63 4.98 2.31
N ARG A 94 -4.99 5.69 3.24
CA ARG A 94 -4.27 6.92 2.96
C ARG A 94 -2.85 6.80 3.50
N PHE A 95 -1.86 7.22 2.73
CA PHE A 95 -0.48 7.36 3.21
C PHE A 95 -0.35 8.56 4.14
N ALA A 96 0.23 8.35 5.32
CA ALA A 96 0.48 9.43 6.25
C ALA A 96 1.57 10.36 5.69
N GLY A 97 1.42 11.67 5.94
CA GLY A 97 2.36 12.69 5.45
C GLY A 97 2.07 13.23 4.05
N VAL A 98 1.19 12.59 3.27
CA VAL A 98 0.83 13.04 1.92
C VAL A 98 -0.38 13.99 1.99
N SER A 99 -0.18 15.26 1.57
CA SER A 99 -1.14 16.38 1.67
C SER A 99 -1.71 16.80 0.33
#